data_AF-A0A285ZSK0-F1
#
_entry.id   AF-A0A285ZSK0-F1
#
_cell.length_a   1.000
_cell.length_b   1.000
_cell.length_c   1.000
_cell.angle_alpha   90.00
_cell.angle_beta   90.00
_cell.angle_gamma   90.00
#
_symmetry.space_group_name_H-M   'P 1'
#
loop_
_entity.id
_entity.type
_entity.pdbx_description
1 polymer ?
#
loop_
_entity_poly.entity_id
_entity_poly.type
_entity_poly.pdbx_seq_one_letter_code
_entity_poly.pdbx_strand_id
1 'polypeptide(L)'
;MITLLQKSVFALAICGATLCSFAADAKPYVKADALPNALNFYPAPPETTSVQFMYDISQYMWGKAMRADSARAALAVAQAVETIEDMAKMFSEPFGMEISAKKTPAIMNMLERGIRTLKQVGSLPKRHYMRRRPYDRFNESTLVPAEEERLRTNGSYPSGHTVRARSMALLLVEVNPAAQDALLKYAYEWGQSRVIAGFHWQSDVDASKVLVSGAFASLHNDETFLADMKKARAEFKKLSAKKK
;
A
#
# COMPACT_ATOMS: atom_id res chain seq x y z
N MET A 1 -63.89 36.74 24.79
CA MET A 1 -63.09 35.49 24.90
C MET A 1 -63.62 34.53 23.85
N ILE A 2 -62.90 34.05 22.83
CA ILE A 2 -61.47 33.91 22.55
C ILE A 2 -61.31 33.89 21.02
N THR A 3 -60.30 34.56 20.51
CA THR A 3 -59.86 34.63 19.11
C THR A 3 -59.25 33.30 18.64
N LEU A 4 -59.61 32.85 17.43
CA LEU A 4 -58.98 31.71 16.77
C LEU A 4 -57.60 32.10 16.25
N LEU A 5 -56.54 31.53 16.83
CA LEU A 5 -55.16 31.66 16.34
C LEU A 5 -54.88 30.56 15.29
N GLN A 6 -54.71 30.93 14.02
CA GLN A 6 -54.11 30.07 13.00
C GLN A 6 -52.63 29.86 13.32
N LYS A 7 -52.22 28.61 13.54
CA LYS A 7 -50.80 28.23 13.65
C LYS A 7 -50.29 27.82 12.28
N SER A 8 -49.49 28.69 11.66
CA SER A 8 -48.70 28.38 10.48
C SER A 8 -47.55 27.45 10.85
N VAL A 9 -47.49 26.26 10.27
CA VAL A 9 -46.37 25.32 10.40
C VAL A 9 -45.38 25.57 9.27
N PHE A 10 -44.20 26.12 9.60
CA PHE A 10 -43.06 26.19 8.69
C PHE A 10 -42.40 24.80 8.62
N ALA A 11 -42.51 24.14 7.47
CA ALA A 11 -41.75 22.93 7.17
C ALA A 11 -40.32 23.32 6.76
N LEU A 12 -39.36 23.14 7.68
CA LEU A 12 -37.94 23.32 7.39
C LEU A 12 -37.43 22.08 6.65
N ALA A 13 -37.26 22.17 5.33
CA ALA A 13 -36.66 21.13 4.52
C ALA A 13 -35.15 21.06 4.80
N ILE A 14 -34.73 20.15 5.68
CA ILE A 14 -33.32 19.84 5.89
C ILE A 14 -32.87 18.97 4.72
N CYS A 15 -32.25 19.61 3.73
CA CYS A 15 -31.55 18.95 2.63
C CYS A 15 -30.28 18.30 3.20
N GLY A 16 -30.39 17.04 3.62
CA GLY A 16 -29.28 16.25 4.12
C GLY A 16 -28.27 15.98 3.00
N ALA A 17 -27.22 16.79 2.91
CA ALA A 17 -26.04 16.44 2.13
C ALA A 17 -25.38 15.21 2.77
N THR A 18 -25.64 14.04 2.19
CA THR A 18 -24.99 12.79 2.56
C THR A 18 -23.54 12.88 2.11
N LEU A 19 -22.66 13.30 3.02
CA LEU A 19 -21.22 13.10 2.90
C LEU A 19 -20.98 11.60 2.84
N CYS A 20 -20.75 11.08 1.63
CA CYS A 20 -20.32 9.71 1.47
C CYS A 20 -18.91 9.54 2.03
N SER A 21 -18.81 9.12 3.30
CA SER A 21 -17.59 8.58 3.88
C SER A 21 -17.33 7.20 3.28
N PHE A 22 -16.58 7.12 2.19
CA PHE A 22 -16.30 5.86 1.47
C PHE A 22 -15.09 5.06 2.02
N ALA A 23 -14.37 5.54 3.04
CA ALA A 23 -13.05 4.97 3.38
C ALA A 23 -13.00 4.01 4.60
N ALA A 24 -13.99 4.01 5.49
CA ALA A 24 -13.88 3.27 6.76
C ALA A 24 -14.25 1.76 6.67
N ASP A 25 -15.10 1.35 5.72
CA ASP A 25 -15.71 0.01 5.71
C ASP A 25 -15.26 -0.94 4.58
N ALA A 26 -14.22 -0.56 3.82
CA ALA A 26 -13.74 -1.40 2.72
C ALA A 26 -13.16 -2.74 3.23
N LYS A 27 -13.88 -3.84 2.96
CA LYS A 27 -13.46 -5.22 3.30
C LYS A 27 -12.57 -5.81 2.20
N PRO A 28 -11.59 -6.66 2.56
CA PRO A 28 -10.82 -7.41 1.57
C PRO A 28 -11.74 -8.28 0.69
N TYR A 29 -11.36 -8.51 -0.55
CA TYR A 29 -12.03 -9.42 -1.48
C TYR A 29 -11.87 -10.87 -1.03
N VAL A 30 -10.65 -11.26 -0.67
CA VAL A 30 -10.31 -12.61 -0.25
C VAL A 30 -9.83 -12.60 1.21
N LYS A 31 -10.32 -13.56 2.00
CA LYS A 31 -9.88 -13.75 3.40
C LYS A 31 -8.48 -14.34 3.46
N ALA A 32 -7.77 -14.11 4.57
CA ALA A 32 -6.38 -14.54 4.74
C ALA A 32 -6.15 -16.06 4.59
N ASP A 33 -7.11 -16.89 5.00
CA ASP A 33 -7.06 -18.36 4.92
C ASP A 33 -7.18 -18.91 3.49
N ALA A 34 -7.76 -18.14 2.58
CA ALA A 34 -7.85 -18.46 1.16
C ALA A 34 -6.68 -17.91 0.31
N LEU A 35 -5.72 -17.21 0.93
CA LEU A 35 -4.50 -16.74 0.26
C LEU A 35 -3.35 -17.75 0.43
N PRO A 36 -2.35 -17.75 -0.49
CA PRO A 36 -1.17 -18.59 -0.33
C PRO A 36 -0.45 -18.36 0.99
N ASN A 37 -0.19 -19.44 1.73
CA ASN A 37 0.53 -19.37 2.99
C ASN A 37 2.03 -19.27 2.73
N ALA A 38 2.61 -18.09 2.98
CA ALA A 38 4.03 -17.80 2.80
C ALA A 38 4.96 -18.80 3.50
N LEU A 39 4.58 -19.33 4.67
CA LEU A 39 5.39 -20.29 5.43
C LEU A 39 5.54 -21.65 4.73
N ASN A 40 4.68 -21.95 3.75
CA ASN A 40 4.70 -23.23 3.05
C ASN A 40 5.53 -23.22 1.76
N PHE A 41 5.86 -22.04 1.21
CA PHE A 41 6.49 -21.96 -0.12
C PHE A 41 7.64 -20.96 -0.23
N TYR A 42 7.76 -20.01 0.70
CA TYR A 42 8.82 -19.00 0.66
C TYR A 42 9.80 -19.22 1.82
N PRO A 43 11.12 -19.08 1.60
CA PRO A 43 12.11 -19.38 2.63
C PRO A 43 11.96 -18.48 3.86
N ALA A 44 12.48 -18.96 4.99
CA ALA A 44 12.74 -18.16 6.18
C ALA A 44 13.67 -16.98 5.86
N PRO A 45 13.66 -15.90 6.66
CA PRO A 45 14.61 -14.80 6.48
C PRO A 45 16.06 -15.32 6.60
N PRO A 46 17.03 -14.65 5.94
CA PRO A 46 18.43 -15.04 5.99
C PRO A 46 18.96 -15.19 7.41
N GLU A 47 19.56 -16.35 7.69
CA GLU A 47 20.26 -16.63 8.93
C GLU A 47 21.46 -15.70 9.13
N THR A 48 21.75 -15.34 10.38
CA THR A 48 22.74 -14.28 10.68
C THR A 48 24.18 -14.61 10.28
N THR A 49 24.49 -15.88 10.07
CA THR A 49 25.81 -16.37 9.60
C THR A 49 25.87 -16.60 8.08
N SER A 50 24.78 -16.36 7.35
CA SER A 50 24.69 -16.63 5.92
C SER A 50 25.27 -15.52 5.05
N VAL A 51 25.72 -15.87 3.84
CA VAL A 51 26.13 -14.89 2.81
C VAL A 51 24.98 -13.96 2.44
N GLN A 52 23.74 -14.45 2.44
CA GLN A 52 22.58 -13.64 2.15
C GLN A 52 22.34 -12.56 3.23
N PHE A 53 22.63 -12.86 4.51
CA PHE A 53 22.59 -11.84 5.56
C PHE A 53 23.77 -10.85 5.47
N MET A 54 24.95 -11.29 5.03
CA MET A 54 26.04 -10.36 4.72
C MET A 54 25.65 -9.39 3.59
N TYR A 55 24.92 -9.85 2.58
CA TYR A 55 24.33 -8.99 1.56
C TYR A 55 23.28 -8.03 2.14
N ASP A 56 22.43 -8.48 3.06
CA ASP A 56 21.50 -7.56 3.75
C ASP A 56 22.23 -6.43 4.51
N ILE A 57 23.35 -6.75 5.17
CA ILE A 57 24.18 -5.73 5.83
C ILE A 57 24.80 -4.78 4.81
N SER A 58 25.34 -5.29 3.70
CA SER A 58 25.95 -4.43 2.67
C SER A 58 24.92 -3.48 2.05
N GLN A 59 23.69 -3.96 1.81
CA GLN A 59 22.59 -3.14 1.32
C GLN A 59 22.11 -2.10 2.35
N TYR A 60 22.12 -2.43 3.64
CA TYR A 60 21.85 -1.44 4.68
C TYR A 60 22.91 -0.32 4.68
N MET A 61 24.19 -0.66 4.59
CA MET A 61 25.28 0.33 4.52
C MET A 61 25.20 1.18 3.25
N TRP A 62 24.93 0.56 2.09
CA TRP A 62 24.65 1.28 0.85
C TRP A 62 23.46 2.23 1.02
N GLY A 63 22.37 1.76 1.62
CA GLY A 63 21.18 2.56 1.88
C GLY A 63 21.48 3.79 2.75
N LYS A 64 22.40 3.68 3.71
CA LYS A 64 22.90 4.83 4.48
C LYS A 64 23.68 5.81 3.62
N ALA A 65 24.58 5.33 2.76
CA ALA A 65 25.35 6.18 1.85
C ALA A 65 24.45 6.98 0.89
N MET A 66 23.35 6.36 0.40
CA MET A 66 22.36 7.02 -0.46
C MET A 66 21.64 8.20 0.21
N ARG A 67 21.71 8.34 1.55
CA ARG A 67 21.09 9.47 2.26
C ARG A 67 21.80 10.80 2.02
N ALA A 68 23.03 10.77 1.47
CA ALA A 68 23.76 11.97 1.08
C ALA A 68 23.13 12.68 -0.13
N ASP A 69 22.41 11.93 -0.97
CA ASP A 69 21.53 12.52 -2.00
C ASP A 69 20.23 12.99 -1.32
N SER A 70 20.08 14.30 -1.20
CA SER A 70 18.95 14.93 -0.51
C SER A 70 17.60 14.62 -1.18
N ALA A 71 17.56 14.51 -2.51
CA ALA A 71 16.34 14.16 -3.23
C ALA A 71 15.98 12.70 -2.97
N ARG A 72 16.96 11.79 -2.98
CA ARG A 72 16.72 10.37 -2.66
C ARG A 72 16.28 10.16 -1.22
N ALA A 73 16.87 10.89 -0.28
CA ALA A 73 16.51 10.85 1.13
C ALA A 73 15.08 11.38 1.36
N ALA A 74 14.73 12.53 0.76
CA ALA A 74 13.39 13.10 0.83
C ALA A 74 12.33 12.15 0.27
N LEU A 75 12.62 11.49 -0.87
CA LEU A 75 11.73 10.48 -1.43
C LEU A 75 11.55 9.28 -0.48
N ALA A 76 12.62 8.85 0.21
CA ALA A 76 12.53 7.74 1.15
C ALA A 76 11.64 8.07 2.36
N VAL A 77 11.68 9.32 2.84
CA VAL A 77 10.80 9.83 3.89
C VAL A 77 9.36 9.93 3.38
N ALA A 78 9.14 10.53 2.20
CA ALA A 78 7.80 10.67 1.62
C ALA A 78 7.12 9.32 1.39
N GLN A 79 7.87 8.30 0.99
CA GLN A 79 7.36 6.93 0.79
C GLN A 79 7.17 6.14 2.11
N ALA A 80 7.20 6.81 3.26
CA ALA A 80 6.85 6.22 4.56
C ALA A 80 5.37 6.41 4.95
N VAL A 81 4.55 7.00 4.09
CA VAL A 81 3.10 7.14 4.32
C VAL A 81 2.42 5.81 4.71
N GLU A 82 1.41 5.93 5.57
CA GLU A 82 0.73 4.78 6.17
C GLU A 82 -0.65 4.48 5.60
N THR A 83 -1.27 5.42 4.88
CA THR A 83 -2.63 5.23 4.33
C THR A 83 -2.59 4.83 2.86
N ILE A 84 -3.58 4.05 2.42
CA ILE A 84 -3.72 3.70 1.00
C ILE A 84 -4.05 4.95 0.16
N GLU A 85 -4.79 5.89 0.72
CA GLU A 85 -5.10 7.16 0.06
C GLU A 85 -3.84 7.98 -0.25
N ASP A 86 -2.93 8.14 0.72
CA ASP A 86 -1.69 8.91 0.50
C ASP A 86 -0.75 8.17 -0.45
N MET A 87 -0.71 6.83 -0.37
CA MET A 87 -0.01 6.04 -1.38
C MET A 87 -0.59 6.26 -2.78
N ALA A 88 -1.92 6.23 -2.93
CA ALA A 88 -2.58 6.42 -4.23
C ALA A 88 -2.28 7.80 -4.82
N LYS A 89 -2.26 8.86 -3.99
CA LYS A 89 -1.83 10.21 -4.41
C LYS A 89 -0.43 10.18 -5.03
N MET A 90 0.53 9.52 -4.38
CA MET A 90 1.91 9.42 -4.88
C MET A 90 2.04 8.60 -6.17
N PHE A 91 1.14 7.64 -6.41
CA PHE A 91 1.08 6.87 -7.66
C PHE A 91 0.39 7.62 -8.82
N SER A 92 -0.21 8.79 -8.58
CA SER A 92 -0.94 9.53 -9.62
C SER A 92 -0.06 9.94 -10.81
N GLU A 93 1.16 10.39 -10.53
CA GLU A 93 2.13 10.79 -11.57
C GLU A 93 2.54 9.60 -12.45
N PRO A 94 3.10 8.49 -11.92
CA PRO A 94 3.45 7.35 -12.76
C PRO A 94 2.23 6.68 -13.40
N PHE A 95 1.02 6.85 -12.85
CA PHE A 95 -0.22 6.36 -13.46
C PHE A 95 -0.72 7.24 -14.64
N GLY A 96 -0.31 8.51 -14.72
CA GLY A 96 -0.74 9.47 -15.74
C GLY A 96 -2.07 10.17 -15.45
N MET A 97 -2.63 10.01 -14.24
CA MET A 97 -3.89 10.61 -13.83
C MET A 97 -3.95 10.76 -12.31
N GLU A 98 -4.59 11.83 -11.83
CA GLU A 98 -4.91 11.98 -10.41
C GLU A 98 -5.76 10.81 -9.92
N ILE A 99 -5.26 10.10 -8.90
CA ILE A 99 -5.99 9.05 -8.20
C ILE A 99 -6.46 9.63 -6.85
N SER A 100 -7.77 9.76 -6.68
CA SER A 100 -8.37 10.25 -5.44
C SER A 100 -9.79 9.73 -5.25
N ALA A 101 -10.28 9.69 -4.00
CA ALA A 101 -11.63 9.20 -3.70
C ALA A 101 -12.72 10.03 -4.41
N LYS A 102 -12.43 11.29 -4.70
CA LYS A 102 -13.35 12.22 -5.38
C LYS A 102 -13.31 12.10 -6.91
N LYS A 103 -12.11 11.92 -7.49
CA LYS A 103 -11.93 11.96 -8.95
C LYS A 103 -11.98 10.58 -9.60
N THR A 104 -11.53 9.57 -8.87
CA THR A 104 -11.46 8.17 -9.33
C THR A 104 -12.02 7.21 -8.26
N PRO A 105 -13.29 7.36 -7.85
CA PRO A 105 -13.89 6.54 -6.80
C PRO A 105 -13.86 5.03 -7.11
N ALA A 106 -14.04 4.61 -8.37
CA ALA A 106 -14.01 3.19 -8.70
C ALA A 106 -12.59 2.61 -8.57
N ILE A 107 -11.57 3.34 -9.04
CA ILE A 107 -10.16 2.97 -8.83
C ILE A 107 -9.85 2.90 -7.34
N MET A 108 -10.23 3.92 -6.55
CA MET A 108 -9.94 3.96 -5.11
C MET A 108 -10.59 2.82 -4.34
N ASN A 109 -11.85 2.47 -4.63
CA ASN A 109 -12.51 1.32 -4.01
C ASN A 109 -11.78 0.01 -4.34
N MET A 110 -11.38 -0.19 -5.61
CA MET A 110 -10.62 -1.37 -6.02
C MET A 110 -9.26 -1.44 -5.31
N LEU A 111 -8.53 -0.31 -5.21
CA LEU A 111 -7.25 -0.23 -4.52
C LEU A 111 -7.37 -0.53 -3.02
N GLU A 112 -8.34 0.07 -2.33
CA GLU A 112 -8.56 -0.17 -0.89
C GLU A 112 -8.78 -1.65 -0.59
N ARG A 113 -9.73 -2.27 -1.31
CA ARG A 113 -10.09 -3.68 -1.08
C ARG A 113 -9.00 -4.64 -1.56
N GLY A 114 -8.38 -4.36 -2.70
CA GLY A 114 -7.29 -5.15 -3.28
C GLY A 114 -6.04 -5.14 -2.41
N ILE A 115 -5.58 -3.97 -1.97
CA ILE A 115 -4.42 -3.84 -1.08
C ILE A 115 -4.72 -4.43 0.29
N ARG A 116 -5.94 -4.26 0.84
CA ARG A 116 -6.34 -4.94 2.09
C ARG A 116 -6.35 -6.45 1.96
N THR A 117 -6.65 -6.98 0.78
CA THR A 117 -6.55 -8.41 0.51
C THR A 117 -5.09 -8.85 0.53
N LEU A 118 -4.26 -8.23 -0.31
CA LEU A 118 -2.87 -8.64 -0.52
C LEU A 118 -1.96 -8.35 0.69
N LYS A 119 -2.25 -7.33 1.51
CA LYS A 119 -1.46 -7.07 2.74
C LYS A 119 -1.49 -8.23 3.72
N GLN A 120 -2.53 -9.08 3.68
CA GLN A 120 -2.69 -10.20 4.61
C GLN A 120 -1.56 -11.24 4.47
N VAL A 121 -0.93 -11.36 3.29
CA VAL A 121 0.14 -12.34 3.03
C VAL A 121 1.38 -12.14 3.90
N GLY A 122 1.62 -10.90 4.36
CA GLY A 122 2.75 -10.57 5.21
C GLY A 122 2.50 -10.80 6.70
N SER A 123 1.24 -10.92 7.13
CA SER A 123 0.88 -10.91 8.55
C SER A 123 1.37 -12.16 9.30
N LEU A 124 1.19 -13.33 8.70
CA LEU A 124 1.62 -14.61 9.29
C LEU A 124 3.15 -14.72 9.41
N PRO A 125 3.95 -14.55 8.34
CA PRO A 125 5.41 -14.62 8.44
C PRO A 125 6.00 -13.57 9.39
N LYS A 126 5.42 -12.35 9.45
CA LYS A 126 5.86 -11.32 10.42
C LYS A 126 5.77 -11.80 11.86
N ARG A 127 4.63 -12.36 12.24
CA ARG A 127 4.41 -12.87 13.60
C ARG A 127 5.21 -14.14 13.88
N HIS A 128 5.43 -14.96 12.87
CA HIS A 128 6.17 -16.22 13.01
C HIS A 128 7.67 -15.97 13.23
N TYR A 129 8.30 -15.15 12.37
CA TYR A 129 9.75 -14.95 12.42
C TYR A 129 10.21 -13.84 13.37
N MET A 130 9.36 -12.83 13.63
CA MET A 130 9.69 -11.67 14.47
C MET A 130 11.07 -11.08 14.19
N ARG A 131 11.48 -11.05 12.91
CA ARG A 131 12.83 -10.66 12.50
C ARG A 131 13.15 -9.25 12.97
N ARG A 132 14.28 -9.07 13.66
CA ARG A 132 14.79 -7.77 14.08
C ARG A 132 15.12 -6.87 12.89
N ARG A 133 14.81 -5.57 12.98
CA ARG A 133 15.04 -4.58 11.91
C ARG A 133 16.50 -4.08 11.87
N PRO A 134 16.96 -3.48 10.75
CA PRO A 134 18.32 -2.97 10.66
C PRO A 134 18.67 -1.90 11.70
N TYR A 135 17.88 -0.81 11.77
CA TYR A 135 18.13 0.29 12.71
C TYR A 135 18.16 -0.19 14.17
N ASP A 136 17.25 -1.10 14.53
CA ASP A 136 17.21 -1.69 15.86
C ASP A 136 18.44 -2.57 16.11
N ARG A 137 18.83 -3.42 15.16
CA ARG A 137 20.03 -4.27 15.28
C ARG A 137 21.31 -3.44 15.49
N PHE A 138 21.46 -2.36 14.75
CA PHE A 138 22.66 -1.50 14.80
C PHE A 138 22.57 -0.39 15.85
N ASN A 139 21.45 -0.26 16.57
CA ASN A 139 21.19 0.82 17.51
C ASN A 139 21.38 2.21 16.88
N GLU A 140 20.85 2.38 15.67
CA GLU A 140 20.88 3.62 14.89
C GLU A 140 19.45 4.14 14.67
N SER A 141 19.32 5.42 14.31
CA SER A 141 18.03 6.01 13.92
C SER A 141 17.80 5.87 12.40
N THR A 142 16.52 5.83 12.03
CA THR A 142 16.00 5.81 10.67
C THR A 142 15.86 7.23 10.11
N LEU A 143 15.47 7.35 8.84
CA LEU A 143 15.03 8.63 8.29
C LEU A 143 13.63 9.08 8.79
N VAL A 144 12.91 8.22 9.54
CA VAL A 144 11.56 8.53 10.04
C VAL A 144 11.43 8.11 11.52
N PRO A 145 12.07 8.84 12.45
CA PRO A 145 12.18 8.42 13.86
C PRO A 145 10.83 8.19 14.56
N ALA A 146 9.79 8.93 14.16
CA ALA A 146 8.45 8.81 14.73
C ALA A 146 7.84 7.40 14.61
N GLU A 147 8.28 6.59 13.65
CA GLU A 147 7.77 5.23 13.43
C GLU A 147 8.59 4.16 14.15
N GLU A 148 9.74 4.51 14.75
CA GLU A 148 10.67 3.52 15.29
C GLU A 148 10.09 2.72 16.46
N GLU A 149 9.48 3.40 17.44
CA GLU A 149 8.98 2.74 18.65
C GLU A 149 7.90 1.70 18.32
N ARG A 150 6.93 2.11 17.49
CA ARG A 150 5.86 1.24 17.01
C ARG A 150 6.41 0.03 16.23
N LEU A 151 7.50 0.20 15.48
CA LEU A 151 8.03 -0.83 14.60
C LEU A 151 9.06 -1.75 15.26
N ARG A 152 9.61 -1.41 16.44
CA ARG A 152 10.47 -2.30 17.25
C ARG A 152 9.75 -3.57 17.67
N THR A 153 8.46 -3.48 17.96
CA THR A 153 7.62 -4.62 18.41
C THR A 153 6.99 -5.39 17.25
N ASN A 154 7.32 -5.07 15.99
CA ASN A 154 6.73 -5.68 14.80
C ASN A 154 7.81 -6.23 13.85
N GLY A 155 7.76 -7.54 13.57
CA GLY A 155 8.74 -8.24 12.76
C GLY A 155 9.02 -7.60 11.39
N SER A 156 10.28 -7.63 10.96
CA SER A 156 10.75 -7.00 9.72
C SER A 156 10.32 -7.76 8.46
N TYR A 157 10.21 -9.09 8.53
CA TYR A 157 10.07 -9.97 7.37
C TYR A 157 8.63 -10.48 7.16
N PRO A 158 8.03 -10.31 5.97
CA PRO A 158 8.46 -9.48 4.84
C PRO A 158 8.17 -7.98 5.08
N SER A 159 8.58 -7.09 4.19
CA SER A 159 8.30 -5.65 4.31
C SER A 159 6.83 -5.30 4.00
N GLY A 160 6.11 -4.74 4.99
CA GLY A 160 4.70 -4.37 4.85
C GLY A 160 4.44 -3.21 3.88
N HIS A 161 5.24 -2.14 3.93
CA HIS A 161 5.17 -1.05 2.94
C HIS A 161 5.44 -1.54 1.52
N THR A 162 6.43 -2.43 1.35
CA THR A 162 6.72 -3.00 0.03
C THR A 162 5.57 -3.87 -0.48
N VAL A 163 4.91 -4.65 0.39
CA VAL A 163 3.71 -5.41 0.02
C VAL A 163 2.63 -4.46 -0.52
N ARG A 164 2.35 -3.36 0.18
CA ARG A 164 1.34 -2.37 -0.24
C ARG A 164 1.71 -1.68 -1.56
N ALA A 165 2.96 -1.22 -1.71
CA ALA A 165 3.41 -0.53 -2.91
C ALA A 165 3.41 -1.44 -4.15
N ARG A 166 3.85 -2.70 -3.98
CA ARG A 166 3.79 -3.70 -5.05
C ARG A 166 2.35 -4.03 -5.44
N SER A 167 1.46 -4.17 -4.46
CA SER A 167 0.03 -4.39 -4.69
C SER A 167 -0.60 -3.25 -5.48
N MET A 168 -0.33 -2.01 -5.07
CA MET A 168 -0.78 -0.79 -5.76
C MET A 168 -0.36 -0.79 -7.24
N ALA A 169 0.93 -1.03 -7.52
CA ALA A 169 1.42 -1.06 -8.89
C ALA A 169 0.75 -2.14 -9.74
N LEU A 170 0.63 -3.38 -9.26
CA LEU A 170 0.02 -4.46 -10.05
C LEU A 170 -1.46 -4.20 -10.36
N LEU A 171 -2.20 -3.68 -9.38
CA LEU A 171 -3.59 -3.29 -9.58
C LEU A 171 -3.73 -2.14 -10.59
N LEU A 172 -2.86 -1.12 -10.50
CA LEU A 172 -2.86 0.00 -11.44
C LEU A 172 -2.38 -0.38 -12.85
N VAL A 173 -1.47 -1.35 -12.97
CA VAL A 173 -1.03 -1.91 -14.27
C VAL A 173 -2.22 -2.53 -15.00
N GLU A 174 -3.09 -3.25 -14.29
CA GLU A 174 -4.29 -3.83 -14.89
C GLU A 174 -5.31 -2.76 -15.33
N VAL A 175 -5.31 -1.61 -14.66
CA VAL A 175 -6.14 -0.45 -15.03
C VAL A 175 -5.58 0.30 -16.23
N ASN A 176 -4.28 0.64 -16.21
CA ASN A 176 -3.57 1.38 -17.24
C ASN A 176 -2.28 0.66 -17.68
N PRO A 177 -2.37 -0.31 -18.60
CA PRO A 177 -1.19 -1.05 -19.07
C PRO A 177 -0.13 -0.18 -19.77
N ALA A 178 -0.53 0.96 -20.34
CA ALA A 178 0.42 1.87 -20.99
C ALA A 178 1.40 2.52 -20.00
N ALA A 179 1.06 2.56 -18.70
CA ALA A 179 1.91 3.08 -17.63
C ALA A 179 2.68 1.99 -16.88
N GLN A 180 2.66 0.73 -17.35
CA GLN A 180 3.13 -0.40 -16.56
C GLN A 180 4.59 -0.27 -16.10
N ASP A 181 5.49 0.20 -16.97
CA ASP A 181 6.91 0.31 -16.64
C ASP A 181 7.15 1.38 -15.58
N ALA A 182 6.48 2.53 -15.70
CA ALA A 182 6.53 3.62 -14.73
C ALA A 182 6.00 3.18 -13.36
N LEU A 183 4.85 2.49 -13.33
CA LEU A 183 4.24 1.97 -12.10
C LEU A 183 5.12 0.92 -11.42
N LEU A 184 5.66 -0.03 -12.18
CA LEU A 184 6.50 -1.10 -11.65
C LEU A 184 7.84 -0.56 -11.15
N LYS A 185 8.46 0.39 -11.88
CA LYS A 185 9.66 1.10 -11.43
C LYS A 185 9.41 1.86 -10.13
N TYR A 186 8.30 2.60 -10.05
CA TYR A 186 7.97 3.39 -8.87
C TYR A 186 7.74 2.51 -7.62
N ALA A 187 7.05 1.38 -7.76
CA ALA A 187 6.91 0.42 -6.67
C ALA A 187 8.23 -0.26 -6.27
N TYR A 188 9.14 -0.49 -7.23
CA TYR A 188 10.48 -0.99 -6.93
C TYR A 188 11.26 0.02 -6.08
N GLU A 189 11.27 1.30 -6.49
CA GLU A 189 11.92 2.39 -5.75
C GLU A 189 11.33 2.58 -4.36
N TRP A 190 10.03 2.35 -4.19
CA TRP A 190 9.36 2.35 -2.89
C TRP A 190 9.93 1.29 -1.94
N GLY A 191 10.18 0.08 -2.45
CA GLY A 191 10.87 -0.97 -1.69
C GLY A 191 12.29 -0.53 -1.27
N GLN A 192 13.04 0.04 -2.21
CA GLN A 192 14.39 0.56 -1.96
C GLN A 192 14.41 1.69 -0.93
N SER A 193 13.38 2.53 -0.91
CA SER A 193 13.20 3.58 0.09
C SER A 193 13.11 3.01 1.51
N ARG A 194 12.61 1.78 1.68
CA ARG A 194 12.56 1.14 3.01
C ARG A 194 13.92 0.67 3.50
N VAL A 195 14.81 0.28 2.58
CA VAL A 195 16.21 -0.04 2.88
C VAL A 195 16.98 1.24 3.21
N ILE A 196 16.85 2.26 2.36
CA ILE A 196 17.52 3.56 2.53
C ILE A 196 17.07 4.24 3.84
N ALA A 197 15.77 4.24 4.14
CA ALA A 197 15.26 4.77 5.41
C ALA A 197 15.73 3.95 6.63
N GLY A 198 16.23 2.72 6.44
CA GLY A 198 16.79 1.88 7.49
C GLY A 198 15.79 0.93 8.18
N PHE A 199 14.57 0.82 7.67
CA PHE A 199 13.50 0.03 8.29
C PHE A 199 13.53 -1.45 7.96
N HIS A 200 14.06 -1.81 6.79
CA HIS A 200 13.97 -3.16 6.25
C HIS A 200 15.29 -3.61 5.64
N TRP A 201 15.57 -4.90 5.78
CA TRP A 201 16.62 -5.59 5.05
C TRP A 201 16.22 -5.74 3.58
N GLN A 202 17.20 -5.87 2.69
CA GLN A 202 16.92 -6.06 1.26
C GLN A 202 16.11 -7.35 1.02
N SER A 203 16.42 -8.43 1.74
CA SER A 203 15.65 -9.67 1.68
C SER A 203 14.20 -9.54 2.19
N ASP A 204 13.89 -8.60 3.10
CA ASP A 204 12.50 -8.33 3.49
C ASP A 204 11.70 -7.72 2.34
N VAL A 205 12.36 -6.82 1.57
CA VAL A 205 11.80 -6.15 0.40
C VAL A 205 11.60 -7.14 -0.75
N ASP A 206 12.56 -8.03 -0.97
CA ASP A 206 12.49 -9.02 -2.04
C ASP A 206 11.43 -10.09 -1.75
N ALA A 207 11.33 -10.54 -0.49
CA ALA A 207 10.24 -11.42 -0.06
C ALA A 207 8.86 -10.83 -0.37
N SER A 208 8.65 -9.55 -0.04
CA SER A 208 7.37 -8.88 -0.31
C SER A 208 6.96 -8.93 -1.78
N LYS A 209 7.92 -8.81 -2.70
CA LYS A 209 7.64 -8.86 -4.15
C LYS A 209 7.12 -10.23 -4.55
N VAL A 210 7.75 -11.31 -4.08
CA VAL A 210 7.35 -12.69 -4.40
C VAL A 210 6.00 -13.02 -3.78
N LEU A 211 5.80 -12.68 -2.51
CA LEU A 211 4.55 -12.99 -1.82
C LEU A 211 3.34 -12.28 -2.45
N VAL A 212 3.51 -11.00 -2.83
CA VAL A 212 2.44 -10.28 -3.54
C VAL A 212 2.18 -10.91 -4.91
N SER A 213 3.22 -11.22 -5.69
CA SER A 213 3.05 -11.84 -7.00
C SER A 213 2.35 -13.20 -6.92
N GLY A 214 2.65 -14.03 -5.91
CA GLY A 214 1.98 -15.32 -5.71
C GLY A 214 0.50 -15.20 -5.29
N ALA A 215 0.15 -14.16 -4.53
CA ALA A 215 -1.22 -13.94 -4.07
C ALA A 215 -2.08 -13.10 -5.02
N PHE A 216 -1.49 -12.38 -5.97
CA PHE A 216 -2.21 -11.53 -6.91
C PHE A 216 -3.23 -12.32 -7.75
N ALA A 217 -2.88 -13.54 -8.15
CA ALA A 217 -3.79 -14.42 -8.88
C ALA A 217 -5.05 -14.77 -8.07
N SER A 218 -4.96 -14.88 -6.74
CA SER A 218 -6.11 -15.21 -5.88
C SER A 218 -7.20 -14.14 -5.92
N LEU A 219 -6.88 -12.87 -6.21
CA LEU A 219 -7.89 -11.83 -6.42
C LEU A 219 -8.81 -12.17 -7.61
N HIS A 220 -8.26 -12.76 -8.67
CA HIS A 220 -8.99 -13.06 -9.90
C HIS A 220 -9.97 -14.23 -9.77
N ASN A 221 -9.93 -14.95 -8.65
CA ASN A 221 -10.91 -15.98 -8.30
C ASN A 221 -12.15 -15.38 -7.58
N ASP A 222 -12.14 -14.08 -7.26
CA ASP A 222 -13.27 -13.40 -6.62
C ASP A 222 -14.08 -12.59 -7.66
N GLU A 223 -15.37 -12.91 -7.80
CA GLU A 223 -16.25 -12.22 -8.75
C GLU A 223 -16.43 -10.73 -8.42
N THR A 224 -16.36 -10.36 -7.13
CA THR A 224 -16.48 -8.96 -6.71
C THR A 224 -15.26 -8.14 -7.15
N PHE A 225 -14.06 -8.72 -7.04
CA PHE A 225 -12.83 -8.12 -7.56
C PHE A 225 -12.92 -7.90 -9.07
N LEU A 226 -13.32 -8.93 -9.84
CA LEU A 226 -13.46 -8.82 -11.29
C LEU A 226 -14.45 -7.71 -11.69
N ALA A 227 -15.58 -7.60 -10.96
CA ALA A 227 -16.57 -6.55 -11.19
C ALA A 227 -16.02 -5.14 -10.86
N ASP A 228 -15.31 -4.98 -9.74
CA ASP A 228 -14.73 -3.70 -9.34
C ASP A 228 -13.56 -3.28 -10.23
N MET A 229 -12.73 -4.22 -10.69
CA MET A 229 -11.68 -3.99 -11.67
C MET A 229 -12.26 -3.53 -13.01
N LYS A 230 -13.35 -4.14 -13.47
CA LYS A 230 -14.09 -3.69 -14.67
C LYS A 230 -14.58 -2.24 -14.53
N LYS A 231 -15.10 -1.86 -13.36
CA LYS A 231 -15.52 -0.46 -13.08
C LYS A 231 -14.32 0.48 -13.08
N ALA A 232 -13.21 0.12 -12.44
CA ALA A 232 -11.99 0.93 -12.41
C ALA A 232 -11.42 1.17 -13.83
N ARG A 233 -11.38 0.13 -14.67
CA ARG A 233 -10.97 0.26 -16.08
C ARG A 233 -11.91 1.14 -16.91
N ALA A 234 -13.22 1.02 -16.70
CA ALA A 234 -14.20 1.86 -17.37
C ALA A 234 -14.09 3.34 -16.95
N GLU A 235 -13.87 3.60 -15.65
CA GLU A 235 -13.61 4.94 -15.10
C GLU A 235 -12.34 5.55 -15.73
N PHE A 236 -11.23 4.82 -15.73
CA PHE A 236 -9.98 5.26 -16.35
C PHE A 236 -10.15 5.58 -17.85
N LYS A 237 -10.80 4.70 -18.61
CA LYS A 237 -11.06 4.91 -20.05
C LYS A 237 -11.87 6.18 -20.28
N LYS A 238 -12.94 6.39 -19.51
CA LYS A 238 -13.81 7.57 -19.61
C LYS A 238 -13.07 8.86 -19.31
N LEU A 239 -12.23 8.87 -18.27
CA LEU A 239 -11.47 10.06 -17.88
C LEU A 239 -10.30 10.36 -18.83
N SER A 240 -9.65 9.33 -19.35
CA SER A 240 -8.55 9.47 -20.31
C SER A 240 -9.02 9.98 -21.68
N ALA A 241 -10.23 9.61 -22.10
CA ALA A 241 -10.83 10.12 -23.33
C ALA A 241 -11.15 11.62 -23.28
N LYS A 242 -11.39 12.18 -22.09
CA LYS A 242 -11.67 13.62 -21.91
C LYS A 242 -10.43 14.50 -21.89
N LYS A 243 -9.24 13.92 -21.73
CA LYS A 243 -7.95 14.63 -21.76
C LYS A 243 -7.38 14.77 -23.17
N LYS A 244 -7.91 14.00 -24.13
CA LYS A 244 -7.60 14.13 -25.55
C LYS A 244 -8.54 15.15 -26.18
#